data_AF-B2FYT7-F1
#
_entry.id   AF-B2FYT7-F1
#
_cell.length_a   1.000
_cell.length_b   1.000
_cell.length_c   1.000
_cell.angle_alpha   90.00
_cell.angle_beta   90.00
_cell.angle_gamma   90.00
#
_symmetry.space_group_name_H-M   'P 1'
#
loop_
_entity.id
_entity.type
_entity.pdbx_description
1 polymer ?
#
loop_
_entity_poly.entity_id
_entity_poly.type
_entity_poly.pdbx_seq_one_letter_code
_entity_poly.pdbx_strand_id
1 'polypeptide(L)'
;AEKISPSRNDYTVQLKYKKSAKYFKINSEQIDVENFVGIPEDTKKLEINVGGIGFGLLEVVYQFNLNLVNFENRFQLDLEKQNTGSDYELRLKVCASYIPQLTDRRSNMALIEVTLPSGYVVDRNPISEQTKVNPIQKTEIRYGGTSVVLYYDNMGSERNCFTLTAYRRFKVALKRPA
;
A
#
# COMPACT_ATOMS: atom_id res chain seq x y z
N ALA A 1 -8.01 35.15 11.16
CA ALA A 1 -7.06 34.08 11.55
C ALA A 1 -7.13 33.74 13.05
N GLU A 2 -7.51 34.67 13.93
CA GLU A 2 -7.45 34.53 15.40
C GLU A 2 -8.56 33.67 16.08
N LYS A 3 -9.54 33.17 15.32
CA LYS A 3 -10.67 32.38 15.87
C LYS A 3 -10.40 30.87 16.00
N ILE A 4 -9.27 30.38 15.47
CA ILE A 4 -8.87 28.97 15.50
C ILE A 4 -7.46 28.92 16.12
N SER A 5 -7.36 29.26 17.40
CA SER A 5 -6.09 29.13 18.14
C SER A 5 -6.16 27.89 19.03
N PRO A 6 -5.27 26.91 18.87
CA PRO A 6 -5.21 25.72 19.72
C PRO A 6 -5.03 26.05 21.22
N SER A 7 -4.43 27.21 21.53
CA SER A 7 -4.29 27.73 22.90
C SER A 7 -5.62 28.07 23.61
N ARG A 8 -6.75 28.05 22.88
CA ARG A 8 -8.10 28.26 23.42
C ARG A 8 -8.96 27.00 23.42
N ASN A 9 -8.35 25.84 23.13
CA ASN A 9 -9.07 24.58 23.21
C ASN A 9 -9.42 24.29 24.66
N ASP A 10 -10.71 24.09 24.91
CA ASP A 10 -11.29 23.57 26.13
C ASP A 10 -12.58 22.85 25.74
N TYR A 11 -12.44 21.60 25.29
CA TYR A 11 -13.57 20.77 24.91
C TYR A 11 -13.37 19.32 25.32
N THR A 12 -14.50 18.65 25.55
CA THR A 12 -14.54 17.22 25.83
C THR A 12 -15.19 16.49 24.66
N VAL A 13 -14.55 15.41 24.21
CA VAL A 13 -15.09 14.46 23.23
C VAL A 13 -15.48 13.19 23.95
N GLN A 14 -16.73 12.81 23.85
CA GLN A 14 -17.25 11.53 24.31
C GLN A 14 -17.46 10.64 23.08
N LEU A 15 -16.72 9.54 23.01
CA LEU A 15 -16.88 8.49 22.01
C LEU A 15 -17.65 7.32 22.61
N LYS A 16 -18.86 7.08 22.14
CA LYS A 16 -19.69 5.94 22.52
C LYS A 16 -19.70 4.90 21.41
N TYR A 17 -19.52 3.64 21.81
CA TYR A 17 -19.62 2.50 20.92
C TYR A 17 -20.17 1.30 21.70
N LYS A 18 -21.18 0.63 21.14
CA LYS A 18 -21.95 -0.42 21.84
C LYS A 18 -22.42 0.04 23.23
N LYS A 19 -21.87 -0.55 24.30
CA LYS A 19 -22.14 -0.23 25.71
C LYS A 19 -21.00 0.53 26.39
N SER A 20 -19.92 0.83 25.66
CA SER A 20 -18.72 1.51 26.18
C SER A 20 -18.74 2.98 25.80
N ALA A 21 -18.19 3.81 26.69
CA ALA A 21 -17.94 5.23 26.43
C ALA A 21 -16.50 5.56 26.81
N LYS A 22 -15.82 6.31 25.95
CA LYS A 22 -14.51 6.90 26.19
C LYS A 22 -14.63 8.42 26.18
N TYR A 23 -13.82 9.08 27.00
CA TYR A 23 -13.84 10.53 27.13
C TYR A 23 -12.43 11.06 26.92
N PHE A 24 -12.32 12.07 26.08
CA PHE A 24 -11.10 12.80 25.80
C PHE A 24 -11.34 14.24 26.20
N LYS A 25 -10.48 14.79 27.05
CA LYS A 25 -10.48 16.21 27.37
C LYS A 25 -9.31 16.83 26.64
N ILE A 26 -9.58 17.84 25.82
CA ILE A 26 -8.57 18.55 25.06
C ILE A 26 -8.52 19.96 25.60
N ASN A 27 -7.36 20.35 26.11
CA ASN A 27 -7.06 21.69 26.59
C ASN A 27 -5.84 22.26 25.85
N SER A 28 -5.46 23.50 26.16
CA SER A 28 -4.31 24.20 25.58
C SER A 28 -2.94 23.59 25.89
N GLU A 29 -2.83 22.64 26.82
CA GLU A 29 -1.57 21.97 27.18
C GLU A 29 -1.36 20.66 26.40
N GLN A 30 -2.42 20.10 25.79
CA GLN A 30 -2.42 18.78 25.15
C GLN A 30 -2.70 18.83 23.64
N ILE A 31 -2.40 19.96 22.99
CA ILE A 31 -2.74 20.23 21.58
C ILE A 31 -2.16 19.19 20.62
N ASP A 32 -0.97 18.64 20.91
CA ASP A 32 -0.27 17.69 20.04
C ASP A 32 -0.41 16.22 20.47
N VAL A 33 -1.30 15.91 21.43
CA VAL A 33 -1.53 14.53 21.88
C VAL A 33 -2.68 13.90 21.11
N GLU A 34 -2.35 13.10 20.10
CA GLU A 34 -3.31 12.27 19.39
C GLU A 34 -3.79 11.11 20.27
N ASN A 35 -5.10 11.02 20.48
CA ASN A 35 -5.70 9.94 21.26
C ASN A 35 -6.27 8.87 20.33
N PHE A 36 -5.58 7.73 20.22
CA PHE A 36 -6.04 6.58 19.44
C PHE A 36 -6.93 5.65 20.27
N VAL A 37 -8.04 5.20 19.69
CA VAL A 37 -8.94 4.23 20.30
C VAL A 37 -9.14 3.03 19.38
N GLY A 38 -8.77 1.85 19.86
CA GLY A 38 -9.14 0.60 19.21
C GLY A 38 -10.63 0.34 19.36
N ILE A 39 -11.36 0.27 18.24
CA ILE A 39 -12.78 -0.08 18.21
C ILE A 39 -12.92 -1.58 17.91
N PRO A 40 -13.73 -2.34 18.66
CA PRO A 40 -13.99 -3.75 18.37
C PRO A 40 -14.61 -3.95 16.98
N GLU A 41 -14.16 -4.98 16.26
CA GLU A 41 -14.55 -5.25 14.85
C GLU A 41 -16.06 -5.41 14.62
N ASP A 42 -16.78 -5.94 15.61
CA ASP A 42 -18.23 -6.18 15.56
C ASP A 42 -19.07 -4.92 15.90
N THR A 43 -18.44 -3.74 16.00
CA THR A 43 -19.11 -2.46 16.22
C THR A 43 -19.76 -1.94 14.93
N LYS A 44 -21.09 -1.77 14.91
CA LYS A 44 -21.84 -1.27 13.74
C LYS A 44 -22.09 0.23 13.72
N LYS A 45 -22.07 0.88 14.89
CA LYS A 45 -22.41 2.31 15.06
C LYS A 45 -21.49 2.94 16.08
N LEU A 46 -21.09 4.18 15.80
CA LEU A 46 -20.34 5.06 16.67
C LEU A 46 -21.17 6.33 16.90
N GLU A 47 -21.14 6.85 18.12
CA GLU A 47 -21.73 8.14 18.49
C GLU A 47 -20.63 8.99 19.12
N ILE A 48 -20.43 10.19 18.59
CA ILE A 48 -19.42 11.13 19.08
C ILE A 48 -20.12 12.41 19.51
N ASN A 49 -20.03 12.72 20.81
CA ASN A 49 -20.58 13.94 21.38
C ASN A 49 -19.43 14.87 21.77
N VAL A 50 -19.47 16.11 21.30
CA VAL A 50 -18.47 17.13 21.62
C VAL A 50 -19.13 18.26 22.37
N GLY A 51 -18.50 18.72 23.45
CA GLY A 51 -18.97 19.86 24.23
C GLY A 51 -17.81 20.73 24.69
N GLY A 52 -17.93 22.04 24.53
CA GLY A 52 -16.91 23.03 24.89
C GLY A 52 -16.61 24.00 23.74
N ILE A 53 -15.41 24.58 23.74
CA ILE A 53 -14.97 25.57 22.77
C ILE A 53 -13.58 25.19 22.27
N GLY A 54 -13.37 25.23 20.96
CA GLY A 54 -12.06 24.96 20.37
C GLY A 54 -12.15 24.42 18.96
N PHE A 55 -11.06 23.83 18.50
CA PHE A 55 -10.95 23.17 17.20
C PHE A 55 -10.24 21.83 17.33
N GLY A 56 -10.74 20.83 16.61
CA GLY A 56 -10.13 19.50 16.50
C GLY A 56 -10.71 18.72 15.33
N LEU A 57 -10.02 17.65 14.94
CA LEU A 57 -10.46 16.70 13.92
C LEU A 57 -10.94 15.41 14.59
N LEU A 58 -12.01 14.84 14.04
CA LEU A 58 -12.53 13.53 14.44
C LEU A 58 -12.30 12.57 13.28
N GLU A 59 -11.43 11.60 13.48
CA GLU A 59 -11.01 10.67 12.44
C GLU A 59 -11.48 9.25 12.73
N VAL A 60 -11.93 8.55 11.69
CA VAL A 60 -12.24 7.12 11.75
C VAL A 60 -11.37 6.42 10.71
N VAL A 61 -10.44 5.60 11.19
CA VAL A 61 -9.50 4.87 10.34
C VAL A 61 -9.96 3.43 10.20
N TYR A 62 -10.21 3.02 8.94
CA TYR A 62 -10.60 1.65 8.62
C TYR A 62 -9.39 0.85 8.14
N GLN A 63 -9.16 -0.31 8.75
CA GLN A 63 -8.18 -1.29 8.29
C GLN A 63 -8.91 -2.51 7.72
N PHE A 64 -8.91 -2.66 6.40
CA PHE A 64 -9.59 -3.77 5.72
C PHE A 64 -8.66 -4.95 5.49
N ASN A 65 -9.12 -6.15 5.81
CA ASN A 65 -8.50 -7.41 5.41
C ASN A 65 -9.31 -8.03 4.28
N LEU A 66 -9.01 -7.66 3.04
CA LEU A 66 -9.67 -8.19 1.86
C LEU A 66 -8.98 -9.47 1.37
N ASN A 67 -9.72 -10.32 0.66
CA ASN A 67 -9.14 -11.50 0.03
C ASN A 67 -8.18 -11.10 -1.09
N LEU A 68 -7.06 -11.81 -1.18
CA LEU A 68 -6.10 -11.69 -2.29
C LEU A 68 -6.70 -12.34 -3.54
N VAL A 69 -7.06 -11.53 -4.52
CA VAL A 69 -7.67 -11.96 -5.78
C VAL A 69 -7.05 -11.20 -6.97
N ASN A 70 -7.04 -11.82 -8.14
CA ASN A 70 -6.62 -11.15 -9.36
C ASN A 70 -7.65 -10.06 -9.71
N PHE A 71 -7.16 -8.87 -10.03
CA PHE A 71 -7.97 -7.73 -10.41
C PHE A 71 -7.22 -6.88 -11.43
N GLU A 72 -7.93 -6.47 -12.48
CA GLU A 72 -7.40 -5.61 -13.53
C GLU A 72 -8.39 -4.48 -13.80
N ASN A 73 -7.88 -3.25 -13.87
CA ASN A 73 -8.65 -2.10 -14.30
C ASN A 73 -7.76 -1.15 -15.09
N ARG A 74 -8.04 -1.01 -16.38
CA ARG A 74 -7.26 -0.20 -17.33
C ARG A 74 -5.77 -0.56 -17.45
N PHE A 75 -5.35 -1.68 -16.87
CA PHE A 75 -4.04 -2.28 -17.04
C PHE A 75 -4.23 -3.77 -17.25
N GLN A 76 -3.38 -4.34 -18.10
CA GLN A 76 -3.22 -5.78 -18.24
C GLN A 76 -1.89 -6.16 -17.58
N LEU A 77 -1.90 -7.19 -16.73
CA LEU A 77 -0.72 -7.67 -16.00
C LEU A 77 -0.60 -9.18 -16.15
N ASP A 78 0.44 -9.62 -16.86
CA ASP A 78 0.72 -11.03 -17.07
C ASP A 78 1.99 -11.45 -16.32
N LEU A 79 1.92 -12.61 -15.66
CA LEU A 79 3.01 -13.20 -14.91
C LEU A 79 3.33 -14.59 -15.45
N GLU A 80 4.61 -14.88 -15.69
CA GLU A 80 5.08 -16.17 -16.16
C GLU A 80 6.32 -16.60 -15.36
N LYS A 81 6.24 -17.75 -14.68
CA LYS A 81 7.41 -18.33 -14.01
C LYS A 81 8.27 -19.06 -15.04
N GLN A 82 9.52 -18.64 -15.19
CA GLN A 82 10.50 -19.31 -16.04
C GLN A 82 11.10 -20.54 -15.32
N ASN A 83 11.41 -21.58 -16.09
CA ASN A 83 12.10 -22.75 -15.56
C ASN A 83 13.59 -22.44 -15.33
N THR A 84 14.04 -22.55 -14.09
CA THR A 84 15.41 -22.26 -13.66
C THR A 84 16.26 -23.52 -13.49
N GLY A 85 15.64 -24.71 -13.44
CA GLY A 85 16.30 -25.96 -13.06
C GLY A 85 16.72 -26.02 -11.57
N SER A 86 16.35 -25.03 -10.76
CA SER A 86 16.72 -24.94 -9.34
C SER A 86 15.51 -24.58 -8.48
N ASP A 87 15.25 -25.37 -7.43
CA ASP A 87 14.20 -25.09 -6.44
C ASP A 87 14.47 -23.84 -5.58
N TYR A 88 15.70 -23.32 -5.64
CA TYR A 88 16.14 -22.16 -4.87
C TYR A 88 16.12 -20.88 -5.68
N GLU A 89 15.85 -20.93 -6.99
CA GLU A 89 15.84 -19.77 -7.87
C GLU A 89 14.44 -19.56 -8.45
N LEU A 90 13.94 -18.34 -8.30
CA LEU A 90 12.72 -17.85 -8.91
C LEU A 90 13.08 -16.86 -10.01
N ARG A 91 12.73 -17.20 -11.25
CA ARG A 91 12.73 -16.25 -12.38
C ARG A 91 11.29 -15.98 -12.78
N LEU A 92 10.85 -14.75 -12.55
CA LEU A 92 9.49 -14.30 -12.83
C LEU A 92 9.52 -13.28 -13.95
N LYS A 93 8.96 -13.63 -15.10
CA LYS A 93 8.73 -12.70 -16.19
C LYS A 93 7.42 -11.97 -15.93
N VAL A 94 7.50 -10.65 -15.90
CA VAL A 94 6.39 -9.75 -15.66
C VAL A 94 6.19 -8.92 -16.91
N CYS A 95 4.97 -8.82 -17.39
CA CYS A 95 4.60 -7.95 -18.50
C CYS A 95 3.38 -7.11 -18.12
N ALA A 96 3.47 -5.80 -18.31
CA ALA A 96 2.36 -4.88 -18.07
C ALA A 96 2.14 -3.93 -19.25
N SER A 97 0.88 -3.59 -19.50
CA SER A 97 0.49 -2.58 -20.48
C SER A 97 -0.75 -1.83 -20.04
N TYR A 98 -0.85 -0.57 -20.45
CA TYR A 98 -2.05 0.23 -20.25
C TYR A 98 -3.10 -0.11 -21.30
N ILE A 99 -4.37 -0.16 -20.91
CA ILE A 99 -5.50 -0.36 -21.81
C ILE A 99 -6.05 1.03 -22.18
N PRO A 100 -5.71 1.58 -23.36
CA PRO A 100 -6.13 2.91 -23.76
C PRO A 100 -7.63 2.97 -24.08
N GLN A 101 -8.27 4.11 -23.84
CA GLN A 101 -9.68 4.33 -24.16
C GLN A 101 -9.90 5.74 -24.73
N LEU A 102 -10.52 5.82 -25.91
CA LEU A 102 -10.81 7.09 -26.60
C LEU A 102 -9.55 7.96 -26.80
N THR A 103 -9.48 9.10 -26.12
CA THR A 103 -8.39 10.07 -26.16
C THR A 103 -7.30 9.76 -25.13
N ASP A 104 -7.58 8.91 -24.15
CA ASP A 104 -6.66 8.51 -23.09
C ASP A 104 -5.77 7.36 -23.55
N ARG A 105 -4.62 7.73 -24.13
CA ARG A 105 -3.71 6.81 -24.81
C ARG A 105 -2.59 6.26 -23.92
N ARG A 106 -2.23 6.96 -22.85
CA ARG A 106 -1.13 6.61 -21.95
C ARG A 106 -1.51 6.97 -20.53
N SER A 107 -1.07 6.17 -19.57
CA SER A 107 -1.23 6.45 -18.15
C SER A 107 -0.40 7.66 -17.71
N ASN A 108 -0.63 8.11 -16.48
CA ASN A 108 0.36 8.90 -15.73
C ASN A 108 1.59 8.03 -15.40
N MET A 109 2.50 8.55 -14.55
CA MET A 109 3.57 7.76 -13.95
C MET A 109 3.03 6.45 -13.39
N ALA A 110 3.65 5.34 -13.80
CA ALA A 110 3.21 4.00 -13.47
C ALA A 110 4.29 3.28 -12.65
N LEU A 111 3.84 2.45 -11.71
CA LEU A 111 4.71 1.65 -10.87
C LEU A 111 4.31 0.19 -10.96
N ILE A 112 5.31 -0.69 -10.90
CA ILE A 112 5.10 -2.12 -10.71
C ILE A 112 5.81 -2.50 -9.42
N GLU A 113 5.07 -2.99 -8.44
CA GLU A 113 5.62 -3.59 -7.22
C GLU A 113 5.51 -5.11 -7.31
N VAL A 114 6.65 -5.79 -7.16
CA VAL A 114 6.70 -7.25 -7.09
C VAL A 114 7.00 -7.64 -5.64
N THR A 115 6.02 -8.26 -4.99
CA THR A 115 6.17 -8.82 -3.64
C THR A 115 6.58 -10.28 -3.73
N LEU A 116 7.59 -10.68 -2.95
CA LEU A 116 8.12 -12.04 -3.01
C LEU A 116 7.46 -12.98 -1.99
N PRO A 117 7.38 -14.29 -2.28
CA PRO A 117 6.98 -15.29 -1.30
C PRO A 117 7.93 -15.30 -0.10
N SER A 118 7.39 -15.61 1.09
CA SER A 118 8.18 -15.63 2.32
C SER A 118 9.44 -16.48 2.19
N GLY A 119 10.59 -15.90 2.54
CA GLY A 119 11.90 -16.55 2.47
C GLY A 119 12.63 -16.45 1.13
N TYR A 120 12.05 -15.77 0.13
CA TYR A 120 12.76 -15.34 -1.07
C TYR A 120 13.31 -13.93 -0.89
N VAL A 121 14.49 -13.68 -1.47
CA VAL A 121 15.17 -12.39 -1.44
C VAL A 121 15.79 -12.12 -2.81
N VAL A 122 15.69 -10.90 -3.31
CA VAL A 122 16.40 -10.45 -4.51
C VAL A 122 17.87 -10.17 -4.24
N ASP A 123 18.72 -10.36 -5.24
CA ASP A 123 20.10 -9.86 -5.22
C ASP A 123 20.16 -8.37 -5.62
N ARG A 124 21.37 -7.78 -5.69
CA ARG A 124 21.56 -6.33 -5.92
C ARG A 124 20.97 -5.81 -7.24
N ASN A 125 21.05 -6.60 -8.31
CA ASN A 125 20.54 -6.25 -9.64
C ASN A 125 19.59 -7.35 -10.12
N PRO A 126 18.32 -7.36 -9.67
CA PRO A 126 17.44 -8.49 -9.90
C PRO A 126 16.71 -8.48 -11.25
N ILE A 127 16.82 -7.39 -12.01
CA ILE A 127 16.05 -7.17 -13.24
C ILE A 127 16.90 -7.46 -14.48
N SER A 128 16.39 -8.33 -15.34
CA SER A 128 16.98 -8.68 -16.65
C SER A 128 15.92 -8.68 -17.75
N GLU A 129 16.33 -8.91 -19.00
CA GLU A 129 15.42 -9.10 -20.16
C GLU A 129 14.39 -7.96 -20.35
N GLN A 130 14.80 -6.74 -20.03
CA GLN A 130 13.95 -5.56 -20.03
C GLN A 130 13.61 -5.12 -21.46
N THR A 131 12.35 -4.77 -21.71
CA THR A 131 11.93 -4.13 -22.95
C THR A 131 12.52 -2.73 -23.07
N LYS A 132 13.04 -2.39 -24.25
CA LYS A 132 13.72 -1.10 -24.50
C LYS A 132 12.79 0.03 -24.97
N VAL A 133 11.57 -0.30 -25.42
CA VAL A 133 10.62 0.67 -25.99
C VAL A 133 10.23 1.74 -24.99
N ASN A 134 10.01 1.33 -23.74
CA ASN A 134 9.69 2.21 -22.62
C ASN A 134 10.49 1.70 -21.40
N PRO A 135 11.66 2.32 -21.13
CA PRO A 135 12.61 1.80 -20.16
C PRO A 135 12.14 2.04 -18.72
N ILE A 136 12.63 1.19 -17.81
CA ILE A 136 12.50 1.41 -16.37
C ILE A 136 13.38 2.60 -15.98
N GLN A 137 12.78 3.61 -15.35
CA GLN A 137 13.49 4.83 -14.95
C GLN A 137 14.21 4.67 -13.61
N LYS A 138 13.63 3.88 -12.70
CA LYS A 138 14.20 3.62 -11.38
C LYS A 138 13.81 2.22 -10.91
N THR A 139 14.76 1.55 -10.26
CA THR A 139 14.53 0.32 -9.51
C THR A 139 14.81 0.58 -8.05
N GLU A 140 13.86 0.24 -7.19
CA GLU A 140 13.97 0.39 -5.74
C GLU A 140 13.73 -0.94 -5.04
N ILE A 141 14.69 -1.38 -4.23
CA ILE A 141 14.61 -2.62 -3.46
C ILE A 141 14.25 -2.27 -2.02
N ARG A 142 13.12 -2.78 -1.53
CA ARG A 142 12.58 -2.48 -0.19
C ARG A 142 12.55 -3.72 0.69
N TYR A 143 12.30 -3.49 1.99
CA TYR A 143 12.04 -4.53 2.99
C TYR A 143 13.07 -5.67 2.99
N GLY A 144 14.37 -5.31 2.95
CA GLY A 144 15.46 -6.30 2.96
C GLY A 144 15.51 -7.19 1.71
N GLY A 145 15.01 -6.72 0.57
CA GLY A 145 15.01 -7.48 -0.69
C GLY A 145 13.80 -8.38 -0.88
N THR A 146 12.68 -8.10 -0.19
CA THR A 146 11.43 -8.86 -0.33
C THR A 146 10.36 -8.16 -1.18
N SER A 147 10.57 -6.88 -1.50
CA SER A 147 9.77 -6.14 -2.48
C SER A 147 10.69 -5.36 -3.43
N VAL A 148 10.32 -5.33 -4.71
CA VAL A 148 11.00 -4.54 -5.73
C VAL A 148 9.98 -3.64 -6.42
N VAL A 149 10.25 -2.34 -6.44
CA VAL A 149 9.41 -1.33 -7.08
C VAL A 149 10.11 -0.79 -8.31
N LEU A 150 9.40 -0.78 -9.43
CA LEU A 150 9.89 -0.33 -10.74
C LEU A 150 9.08 0.86 -11.19
N TYR A 151 9.76 1.91 -11.64
CA TYR A 151 9.16 3.18 -12.02
C TYR A 151 9.21 3.39 -13.53
N TYR A 152 8.08 3.80 -14.11
CA TYR A 152 7.94 4.20 -15.50
C TYR A 152 7.31 5.59 -15.56
N ASP A 153 7.76 6.44 -16.49
CA ASP A 153 7.18 7.77 -16.67
C ASP A 153 5.70 7.71 -17.06
N ASN A 154 5.33 6.67 -17.80
CA ASN A 154 3.96 6.34 -18.21
C ASN A 154 3.96 4.97 -18.92
N MET A 155 2.77 4.42 -19.19
CA MET A 155 2.59 3.22 -20.01
C MET A 155 1.47 3.46 -21.03
N GLY A 156 1.67 3.01 -22.26
CA GLY A 156 0.64 2.86 -23.28
C GLY A 156 0.31 1.40 -23.54
N SER A 157 -0.18 1.10 -24.75
CA SER A 157 -0.49 -0.27 -25.17
C SER A 157 0.75 -1.12 -25.47
N GLU A 158 1.96 -0.55 -25.46
CA GLU A 158 3.19 -1.32 -25.54
C GLU A 158 3.35 -2.25 -24.32
N ARG A 159 3.83 -3.48 -24.55
CA ARG A 159 4.11 -4.42 -23.46
C ARG A 159 5.45 -4.07 -22.82
N ASN A 160 5.39 -3.62 -21.56
CA ASN A 160 6.54 -3.35 -20.72
C ASN A 160 6.88 -4.62 -19.97
N CYS A 161 7.94 -5.32 -20.40
CA CYS A 161 8.31 -6.59 -19.81
C CYS A 161 9.70 -6.56 -19.20
N PHE A 162 9.89 -7.35 -18.16
CA PHE A 162 11.18 -7.62 -17.54
C PHE A 162 11.13 -8.98 -16.84
N THR A 163 12.31 -9.53 -16.54
CA THR A 163 12.46 -10.74 -15.74
C THR A 163 13.08 -10.37 -14.40
N LEU A 164 12.39 -10.73 -13.31
CA LEU A 164 12.87 -10.58 -11.94
C LEU A 164 13.46 -11.90 -11.46
N THR A 165 14.66 -11.86 -10.91
CA THR A 165 15.35 -13.01 -10.31
C THR A 165 15.44 -12.87 -8.79
N ALA A 166 15.01 -13.90 -8.07
CA ALA A 166 15.06 -13.97 -6.61
C ALA A 166 15.49 -15.36 -6.13
N TYR A 167 16.12 -15.42 -4.95
CA TYR A 167 16.63 -16.66 -4.39
C TYR A 167 15.99 -17.01 -3.06
N ARG A 168 15.70 -18.29 -2.83
CA ARG A 168 15.18 -18.81 -1.56
C ARG A 168 16.29 -18.84 -0.52
N ARG A 169 16.41 -17.79 0.29
CA ARG A 169 17.39 -17.67 1.37
C ARG A 169 16.95 -18.34 2.67
N PHE A 170 15.64 -18.49 2.90
CA PHE A 170 15.10 -19.07 4.12
C PHE A 170 14.15 -20.24 3.83
N LYS A 171 14.22 -21.27 4.68
CA LYS A 171 13.30 -22.41 4.66
C LYS A 171 11.99 -21.99 5.32
N VAL A 172 10.92 -21.93 4.54
CA VAL A 172 9.56 -21.63 4.99
C VAL A 172 8.63 -22.64 4.33
N ALA A 173 7.77 -23.29 5.12
CA ALA A 173 6.73 -24.19 4.62
C ALA A 173 5.35 -23.52 4.69
N LEU A 174 4.36 -24.07 3.98
CA LEU A 174 2.97 -23.55 3.96
C LEU A 174 2.88 -22.06 3.59
N LYS A 175 3.68 -21.65 2.60
CA LYS A 175 3.73 -20.26 2.13
C LYS A 175 2.37 -19.88 1.52
N ARG A 176 1.87 -18.70 1.88
CA ARG A 176 0.74 -18.07 1.18
C ARG A 176 1.18 -17.59 -0.22
N PRO A 177 0.25 -17.40 -1.15
CA PRO A 177 0.53 -16.70 -2.41
C PRO A 177 1.12 -15.31 -2.14
N ALA A 178 1.98 -14.86 -3.05
CA ALA A 178 2.53 -13.51 -3.10
C ALA A 178 2.01 -12.79 -4.34
#